data_AF-A0A959IET5-F1
#
_entry.id   AF-A0A959IET5-F1
#
_cell.length_a   1.000
_cell.length_b   1.000
_cell.length_c   1.000
_cell.angle_alpha   90.00
_cell.angle_beta   90.00
_cell.angle_gamma   90.00
#
_symmetry.space_group_name_H-M   'P 1'
#
loop_
_entity.id
_entity.type
_entity.pdbx_description
1 polymer ?
#
loop_
_entity_poly.entity_id
_entity_poly.type
_entity_poly.pdbx_seq_one_letter_code
_entity_poly.pdbx_strand_id
1 'polypeptide(L)'
;MKHIPPKGMQLMRRAGLYARNTKAKWAEKVRLALDAIRRQFPLFDLIPFAKSFDPLTWRQRFKASFGHDPLQCPRCQTTMVLVEIWGPQRRYI
;
A
#
# COMPACT_ATOMS: atom_id res chain seq x y z
N MET A 1 -14.98 14.63 -13.36
CA MET A 1 -13.97 14.08 -14.29
C MET A 1 -14.02 12.56 -14.21
N LYS A 2 -14.17 11.84 -15.33
CA LYS A 2 -14.19 10.36 -15.34
C LYS A 2 -12.76 9.85 -15.49
N HIS A 3 -12.27 9.11 -14.49
CA HIS A 3 -10.96 8.42 -14.53
C HIS A 3 -10.96 7.16 -15.41
N ILE A 4 -12.10 6.77 -15.96
CA ILE A 4 -12.26 5.56 -16.76
C ILE A 4 -11.98 5.89 -18.23
N PRO A 5 -11.02 5.21 -18.88
CA PRO A 5 -10.74 5.40 -20.29
C PRO A 5 -11.94 5.00 -21.17
N PRO A 6 -12.11 5.63 -22.34
CA PRO A 6 -13.17 5.26 -23.29
C PRO A 6 -12.97 3.84 -23.85
N LYS A 7 -14.09 3.20 -24.20
CA LYS A 7 -14.13 1.82 -24.72
C LYS A 7 -13.32 1.74 -26.03
N GLY A 8 -12.36 0.83 -26.10
CA GLY A 8 -11.50 0.64 -27.27
C GLY A 8 -10.19 1.44 -27.25
N MET A 9 -10.00 2.33 -26.27
CA MET A 9 -8.71 3.01 -26.09
C MET A 9 -7.65 2.02 -25.60
N GLN A 10 -6.60 1.84 -26.40
CA GLN A 10 -5.43 1.08 -25.98
C GLN A 10 -4.57 1.92 -25.05
N LEU A 11 -4.46 1.51 -23.78
CA LEU A 11 -3.55 2.12 -22.83
C LEU A 11 -2.19 1.43 -22.88
N MET A 12 -1.12 2.22 -22.95
CA MET A 12 0.24 1.70 -22.87
C MET A 12 0.59 1.32 -21.42
N ARG A 13 0.26 0.09 -21.02
CA ARG A 13 0.41 -0.35 -19.61
C ARG A 13 1.84 -0.69 -19.20
N ARG A 14 2.67 -1.21 -20.12
CA ARG A 14 4.01 -1.75 -19.82
C ARG A 14 4.99 -1.33 -20.90
N ALA A 15 5.38 -0.07 -20.90
CA ALA A 15 6.36 0.48 -21.84
C ALA A 15 7.51 1.19 -21.12
N GLY A 16 8.59 1.43 -21.87
CA GLY A 16 9.81 2.03 -21.35
C GLY A 16 10.35 1.26 -20.14
N LEU A 17 10.61 1.98 -19.05
CA LEU A 17 11.09 1.44 -17.78
C LEU A 17 10.12 0.43 -17.13
N TYR A 18 8.82 0.50 -17.44
CA TYR A 18 7.81 -0.41 -16.92
C TYR A 18 7.60 -1.65 -17.79
N ALA A 19 8.25 -1.74 -18.96
CA ALA A 19 8.27 -2.97 -19.75
C ALA A 19 9.00 -4.08 -18.98
N ARG A 20 8.48 -5.32 -19.00
CA ARG A 20 9.02 -6.42 -18.16
C ARG A 20 10.51 -6.66 -18.37
N ASN A 21 10.93 -6.77 -19.62
CA ASN A 21 12.31 -7.10 -19.98
C ASN A 21 13.25 -5.94 -19.63
N THR A 22 12.83 -4.70 -19.90
CA THR A 22 13.56 -3.49 -19.54
C THR A 22 13.68 -3.37 -18.02
N LYS A 23 12.57 -3.53 -17.28
CA LYS A 23 12.56 -3.49 -15.82
C LYS A 23 13.51 -4.54 -15.22
N ALA A 24 13.45 -5.79 -15.68
CA ALA A 24 14.33 -6.85 -15.18
C ALA A 24 15.81 -6.53 -15.44
N LYS A 25 16.14 -6.02 -16.63
CA LYS A 25 17.52 -5.67 -17.02
C LYS A 25 18.07 -4.46 -16.24
N TRP A 26 17.23 -3.49 -15.91
CA TRP A 26 17.65 -2.20 -15.35
C TRP A 26 17.40 -2.06 -13.86
N ALA A 27 16.54 -2.88 -13.25
CA ALA A 27 16.16 -2.75 -11.84
C ALA A 27 17.37 -2.71 -10.91
N GLU A 28 18.31 -3.62 -11.09
CA GLU A 28 19.49 -3.69 -10.22
C GLU A 28 20.43 -2.49 -10.41
N LYS A 29 20.66 -2.08 -11.66
CA LYS A 29 21.49 -0.91 -11.97
C LYS A 29 20.89 0.38 -11.39
N VAL A 30 19.57 0.53 -11.49
CA VAL A 30 18.86 1.67 -10.92
C VAL A 30 18.95 1.66 -9.40
N ARG A 31 18.80 0.49 -8.75
CA ARG A 31 18.97 0.36 -7.30
C ARG A 31 20.37 0.80 -6.85
N LEU A 32 21.42 0.28 -7.50
CA LEU A 32 22.79 0.63 -7.18
C LEU A 32 23.08 2.13 -7.39
N ALA A 33 22.55 2.71 -8.46
CA ALA A 33 22.69 4.14 -8.73
C ALA A 33 21.99 4.99 -7.66
N LEU A 34 20.78 4.60 -7.24
CA LEU A 34 20.04 5.27 -6.18
C LEU A 34 20.77 5.16 -4.83
N ASP A 35 21.34 4.00 -4.51
CA ASP A 35 22.13 3.81 -3.30
C ASP A 35 23.41 4.66 -3.30
N ALA A 36 24.08 4.80 -4.45
CA ALA A 36 25.25 5.67 -4.59
C ALA A 36 24.88 7.15 -4.36
N ILE A 37 23.76 7.62 -4.95
CA ILE A 37 23.24 8.97 -4.74
C ILE A 37 22.89 9.19 -3.27
N ARG A 38 22.23 8.22 -2.62
CA ARG A 38 21.89 8.28 -1.19
C ARG A 38 23.11 8.45 -0.29
N ARG A 39 24.22 7.77 -0.61
CA ARG A 39 25.48 7.90 0.12
C ARG A 39 26.15 9.26 -0.08
N GLN A 40 26.03 9.84 -1.27
CA GLN A 40 26.62 11.15 -1.60
C GLN A 40 25.82 12.33 -1.01
N PHE A 41 24.49 12.18 -0.89
CA PHE A 41 23.60 13.23 -0.39
C PHE A 41 22.77 12.73 0.80
N PRO A 42 23.34 12.68 2.01
CA PRO A 42 22.63 12.20 3.21
C PRO A 42 21.44 13.10 3.61
N LEU A 43 21.33 14.31 3.06
CA LEU A 43 20.18 15.20 3.27
C LEU A 43 18.89 14.66 2.63
N PHE A 44 19.00 13.83 1.59
CA PHE A 44 17.88 13.11 0.96
C PHE A 44 17.73 11.69 1.52
N ASP A 45 18.19 11.45 2.75
CA ASP A 45 17.87 10.21 3.42
C ASP A 45 16.35 10.17 3.66
N LEU A 46 15.62 9.49 2.77
CA LEU A 46 14.18 9.30 2.88
C LEU A 46 13.82 8.23 3.92
N ILE A 47 14.79 7.61 4.63
CA ILE A 47 14.52 6.64 5.70
C ILE A 47 13.55 7.19 6.76
N PRO A 48 13.71 8.44 7.26
CA PRO A 48 12.75 9.05 8.18
C PRO A 48 11.35 9.17 7.56
N PHE A 49 11.25 9.50 6.27
CA PHE A 49 9.99 9.51 5.52
C PHE A 49 9.45 8.13 5.17
N ALA A 50 10.28 7.08 5.14
CA ALA A 50 9.84 5.72 4.92
C ALA A 50 9.33 5.09 6.24
N LYS A 51 9.92 5.46 7.37
CA LYS A 51 9.49 5.07 8.73
C LYS A 51 8.12 5.64 9.09
N SER A 52 7.71 6.79 8.53
CA SER A 52 6.34 7.28 8.69
C SER A 52 5.28 6.41 7.99
N PHE A 53 5.70 5.43 7.19
CA PHE A 53 4.84 4.41 6.58
C PHE A 53 5.05 3.03 7.19
N ASP A 54 5.39 2.93 8.48
CA ASP A 54 5.28 1.64 9.16
C ASP A 54 3.87 1.08 8.91
N PRO A 55 3.76 -0.15 8.37
CA PRO A 55 2.48 -0.65 7.88
C PRO A 55 1.55 -0.86 9.07
N LEU A 56 0.65 0.10 9.28
CA LEU A 56 -0.42 -0.02 10.28
C LEU A 56 -1.21 -1.30 9.99
N THR A 57 -1.43 -2.09 11.03
CA THR A 57 -2.34 -3.24 10.96
C THR A 57 -3.76 -2.77 10.66
N TRP A 58 -4.61 -3.65 10.14
CA TRP A 58 -6.02 -3.33 9.87
C TRP A 58 -6.71 -2.71 11.10
N ARG A 59 -6.48 -3.28 12.29
CA ARG A 59 -7.03 -2.78 13.57
C ARG A 59 -6.55 -1.36 13.89
N GLN A 60 -5.26 -1.09 13.71
CA GLN A 60 -4.69 0.25 13.95
C GLN A 60 -5.25 1.29 12.97
N ARG A 61 -5.49 0.92 11.70
CA ARG A 61 -6.12 1.81 10.71
C ARG A 61 -7.56 2.15 11.08
N PHE A 62 -8.32 1.16 11.55
CA PHE A 62 -9.68 1.38 12.03
C PHE A 62 -9.69 2.34 13.22
N LYS A 63 -8.83 2.11 14.22
CA LYS A 63 -8.70 3.01 15.37
C LYS A 63 -8.30 4.43 14.96
N ALA A 64 -7.36 4.58 14.03
CA ALA A 64 -6.93 5.89 13.54
C ALA A 64 -8.04 6.64 12.77
N SER A 65 -8.90 5.92 12.04
CA SER A 65 -9.95 6.52 11.22
C SER A 65 -11.23 6.85 12.01
N PHE A 66 -11.61 5.97 12.93
CA PHE A 66 -12.91 6.04 13.64
C PHE A 66 -12.77 6.36 15.14
N GLY A 67 -11.54 6.44 15.67
CA GLY A 67 -11.27 6.77 17.08
C GLY A 67 -11.51 5.62 18.07
N HIS A 68 -12.06 4.49 17.63
CA HIS A 68 -12.30 3.31 18.47
C HIS A 68 -11.86 2.02 17.79
N ASP A 69 -11.51 1.00 18.59
CA ASP A 69 -11.17 -0.33 18.10
C ASP A 69 -12.45 -1.16 17.90
N PRO A 70 -12.77 -1.62 16.68
CA PRO A 70 -13.98 -2.40 16.42
C PRO A 70 -13.99 -3.76 17.13
N LEU A 71 -12.83 -4.24 17.59
CA LEU A 71 -12.69 -5.51 18.30
C LEU A 71 -12.57 -5.33 19.82
N GLN A 72 -12.69 -4.12 20.36
CA GLN A 72 -12.80 -3.92 21.81
C GLN A 72 -14.25 -3.81 22.23
N CYS A 73 -14.66 -4.63 23.20
CA CYS A 73 -15.97 -4.50 23.82
C CYS A 73 -16.06 -3.19 24.62
N PRO A 74 -17.07 -2.33 24.40
CA PRO A 74 -17.20 -1.06 25.13
C PRO A 74 -17.53 -1.24 26.62
N ARG A 75 -17.97 -2.44 27.04
CA ARG A 75 -18.38 -2.72 28.42
C ARG A 75 -17.27 -3.35 29.26
N CYS A 76 -16.59 -4.37 28.75
CA CYS A 76 -15.57 -5.12 29.49
C CYS A 76 -14.14 -4.92 28.95
N GLN A 77 -13.96 -4.15 27.88
CA GLN A 77 -12.67 -3.86 27.22
C GLN A 77 -11.89 -5.10 26.72
N THR A 78 -12.53 -6.27 26.73
CA THR A 78 -11.95 -7.51 26.22
C THR A 78 -11.86 -7.48 24.68
N THR A 79 -10.79 -8.09 24.15
CA THR A 79 -10.64 -8.29 22.71
C THR A 79 -11.62 -9.34 22.21
N MET A 80 -12.49 -8.95 21.29
CA MET A 80 -13.45 -9.79 20.61
C MET A 80 -12.81 -10.47 19.38
N VAL A 81 -13.30 -11.66 19.06
CA VAL A 81 -12.94 -12.40 17.84
C VAL A 81 -14.05 -12.20 16.81
N LEU A 82 -13.66 -11.85 15.59
CA LEU A 82 -14.61 -11.74 14.47
C LEU A 82 -15.03 -13.15 14.03
N VAL A 83 -16.32 -13.46 14.14
CA VAL A 83 -16.88 -14.77 13.77
C VAL A 83 -17.35 -14.75 12.31
N GLU A 84 -18.20 -13.79 11.95
CA GLU A 84 -18.74 -13.66 10.59
C GLU A 84 -19.03 -12.20 10.23
N ILE A 85 -19.02 -11.89 8.93
CA ILE A 85 -19.43 -10.58 8.38
C ILE A 85 -20.69 -10.82 7.55
N TRP A 86 -21.83 -10.35 8.04
CA TRP A 86 -23.10 -10.46 7.31
C TRP A 86 -23.15 -9.46 6.14
N GLY A 87 -23.57 -9.93 4.96
CA GLY A 87 -23.78 -9.10 3.78
C GLY A 87 -24.93 -9.63 2.91
N PRO A 88 -25.79 -8.75 2.34
CA PRO A 88 -27.03 -9.16 1.68
C PRO A 88 -26.81 -10.01 0.43
N GLN A 89 -25.65 -9.92 -0.24
CA GLN A 89 -25.26 -10.80 -1.34
C GLN A 89 -23.74 -10.90 -1.43
N ARG A 90 -23.16 -11.96 -0.90
CA ARG A 90 -21.88 -12.55 -1.34
C ARG A 90 -21.78 -13.93 -0.66
N ARG A 91 -22.02 -14.99 -1.44
CA ARG A 91 -21.54 -16.34 -1.12
C ARG A 91 -20.06 -16.23 -0.76
N TYR A 92 -19.70 -16.69 0.43
CA TYR A 92 -18.34 -16.64 0.95
C TYR A 92 -17.34 -17.32 -0.02
N ILE A 93 -16.11 -16.81 -0.03
CA ILE A 93 -14.92 -17.49 -0.58
C ILE A 93 -14.54 -18.61 0.39
#